data_AF-A0A5J4L818-F1
#
_entry.id   AF-A0A5J4L818-F1
#
_cell.length_a   1.000
_cell.length_b   1.000
_cell.length_c   1.000
_cell.angle_alpha   90.00
_cell.angle_beta   90.00
_cell.angle_gamma   90.00
#
_symmetry.space_group_name_H-M   'P 1'
#
loop_
_entity.id
_entity.type
_entity.pdbx_description
1 polymer ?
#
loop_
_entity_poly.entity_id
_entity_poly.type
_entity_poly.pdbx_seq_one_letter_code
_entity_poly.pdbx_strand_id
1 'polypeptide(L)'
;MGKIAILIFLVFLAMLGFFAVENKDIVSIKVPFGSSYEIPKIALILLSTTLGALTVLIIFFIRDTKRVIDNLQYQKRQKRDAKIQEFYSKALNAILGNKEEEAKEALKEILKEEPEHVDALLRLGDISLSHKDYKSALEYYKKAKDANPENLQALLSIETVMEKIERYDDALKYLDDILDIDPENLTALYRKRAILEKKDMWDDLLSLQKAIIKLEHSESDKQRGEQRLLGYKYEYARASLESGELEKAEKAFRTMIKLNEGFVPAYLGLAEVILTKGETEEAINFLEKSYDQLKSIIILARLEDLLINVGEPGRLIRFYRNAIAKNPQDNGLRFLLGKLYYRLEMVDDAMEILNSIDTNVFSVPELFSLRGELYIKRNQIQKALDELKKACGIRRPFRIQYCCSNCGLRSEDWSGRCPQCMEWNTYRLDVYGTCKA
;
A
#
# COMPACT_ATOMS: atom_id res chain seq x y z
N MET A 1 3.26 -70.14 6.05
CA MET A 1 2.56 -70.60 4.82
C MET A 1 3.11 -71.89 4.19
N GLY A 2 4.39 -72.26 4.40
CA GLY A 2 5.00 -73.42 3.71
C GLY A 2 4.36 -74.79 3.96
N LYS A 3 4.12 -75.20 5.21
CA LYS A 3 3.71 -76.59 5.53
C LYS A 3 2.31 -76.98 5.01
N ILE A 4 1.34 -76.06 5.06
CA ILE A 4 -0.03 -76.31 4.59
C ILE A 4 -0.08 -76.33 3.05
N ALA A 5 0.65 -75.42 2.39
CA ALA A 5 0.74 -75.40 0.93
C ALA A 5 1.41 -76.68 0.38
N ILE A 6 2.45 -77.18 1.06
CA ILE A 6 3.11 -78.45 0.73
C ILE A 6 2.13 -79.63 0.87
N LEU A 7 1.34 -79.68 1.94
CA LEU A 7 0.32 -80.73 2.13
C LEU A 7 -0.74 -80.71 1.02
N ILE A 8 -1.27 -79.53 0.68
CA ILE A 8 -2.26 -79.36 -0.40
C ILE A 8 -1.67 -79.78 -1.75
N PHE A 9 -0.40 -79.43 -2.01
CA PHE A 9 0.29 -79.82 -3.24
C PHE A 9 0.52 -81.34 -3.33
N LEU A 10 0.90 -81.99 -2.23
CA LEU A 10 1.06 -83.45 -2.17
C LEU A 10 -0.27 -84.18 -2.39
N VAL A 11 -1.36 -83.69 -1.79
CA VAL A 11 -2.71 -84.23 -2.00
C VAL A 11 -3.16 -84.04 -3.45
N PHE A 12 -2.87 -82.89 -4.06
CA PHE A 12 -3.13 -82.63 -5.47
C PHE A 12 -2.34 -83.58 -6.40
N LEU A 13 -1.05 -83.81 -6.13
CA LEU A 13 -0.22 -84.77 -6.87
C LEU A 13 -0.72 -86.21 -6.72
N ALA A 14 -1.16 -86.61 -5.53
CA ALA A 14 -1.74 -87.94 -5.28
C ALA A 14 -3.04 -88.13 -6.06
N MET A 15 -3.93 -87.12 -6.09
CA MET A 15 -5.15 -87.16 -6.91
C MET A 15 -4.83 -87.21 -8.41
N LEU A 16 -3.86 -86.43 -8.88
CA LEU A 16 -3.40 -86.46 -10.28
C LEU A 16 -2.87 -87.84 -10.67
N GLY A 17 -2.05 -88.47 -9.80
CA GLY A 17 -1.54 -89.82 -10.01
C GLY A 17 -2.64 -90.87 -10.08
N PHE A 18 -3.64 -90.77 -9.21
CA PHE A 18 -4.81 -91.65 -9.25
C PHE A 18 -5.63 -91.49 -10.54
N PHE A 19 -5.93 -90.25 -10.94
CA PHE A 19 -6.59 -89.97 -12.22
C PHE A 19 -5.77 -90.41 -13.43
N ALA A 20 -4.43 -90.37 -13.33
CA ALA A 20 -3.54 -90.79 -14.41
C ALA A 20 -3.60 -92.30 -14.68
N VAL A 21 -3.86 -93.11 -13.66
CA VAL A 21 -3.95 -94.57 -13.77
C VAL A 21 -5.31 -95.01 -14.31
N GLU A 22 -6.39 -94.38 -13.84
CA GLU A 22 -7.77 -94.77 -14.18
C GLU A 22 -8.27 -94.23 -15.53
N ASN A 23 -7.74 -93.09 -16.00
CA ASN A 23 -8.29 -92.39 -17.18
C ASN A 23 -7.35 -92.42 -18.38
N LYS A 24 -7.41 -93.49 -19.18
CA LYS A 24 -6.55 -93.67 -20.38
C LYS A 24 -7.12 -93.06 -21.66
N ASP A 25 -8.20 -92.29 -21.57
CA ASP A 25 -8.86 -91.73 -22.75
C ASP A 25 -8.01 -90.66 -23.44
N ILE A 26 -8.00 -90.72 -24.78
CA ILE A 26 -7.36 -89.74 -25.66
C ILE A 26 -8.37 -88.74 -26.21
N VAL A 27 -7.92 -87.51 -26.46
CA VAL A 27 -8.70 -86.45 -27.11
C VAL A 27 -7.96 -86.03 -28.37
N SER A 28 -8.67 -85.99 -29.50
CA SER A 28 -8.14 -85.50 -30.77
C SER A 28 -8.36 -83.99 -30.88
N ILE A 29 -7.27 -83.23 -30.81
CA ILE A 29 -7.29 -81.77 -30.98
C ILE A 29 -6.94 -81.47 -32.44
N LYS A 30 -7.90 -80.89 -33.16
CA LYS A 30 -7.67 -80.37 -34.52
C LYS A 30 -7.21 -78.92 -34.44
N VAL A 31 -5.95 -78.67 -34.80
CA VAL A 31 -5.43 -77.31 -34.92
C VAL A 31 -5.72 -76.73 -36.31
N PRO A 32 -5.80 -75.39 -36.43
CA PRO A 32 -5.77 -74.73 -37.72
C PRO A 32 -4.54 -75.22 -38.50
N PHE A 33 -4.65 -75.39 -39.83
CA PHE A 33 -3.63 -76.00 -40.72
C PHE A 33 -3.60 -77.53 -40.84
N GLY A 34 -4.64 -78.23 -40.36
CA GLY A 34 -4.97 -79.60 -40.81
C GLY A 34 -4.27 -80.75 -40.08
N SER A 35 -3.41 -80.46 -39.10
CA SER A 35 -2.83 -81.48 -38.22
C SER A 35 -3.80 -81.83 -37.08
N SER A 36 -3.96 -83.12 -36.79
CA SER A 36 -4.72 -83.62 -35.64
C SER A 36 -3.76 -84.31 -34.68
N TYR A 37 -3.76 -83.90 -33.42
CA TYR A 37 -2.93 -84.49 -32.37
C TYR A 37 -3.80 -85.26 -31.39
N GLU A 38 -3.43 -86.49 -31.08
CA GLU A 38 -4.08 -87.29 -30.05
C GLU A 38 -3.33 -87.13 -28.74
N ILE A 39 -3.99 -86.52 -27.75
CA ILE A 39 -3.38 -86.19 -26.46
C ILE A 39 -4.21 -86.84 -25.35
N PRO A 40 -3.60 -87.55 -24.38
CA PRO A 40 -4.31 -88.05 -23.21
C PRO A 40 -4.99 -86.91 -22.43
N LYS A 41 -6.21 -87.11 -21.91
CA LYS A 41 -6.94 -86.09 -21.13
C LYS A 41 -6.11 -85.53 -19.97
N ILE A 42 -5.33 -86.37 -19.29
CA ILE A 42 -4.43 -85.98 -18.20
C ILE A 42 -3.39 -84.95 -18.64
N ALA A 43 -2.81 -85.11 -19.84
CA ALA A 43 -1.82 -84.16 -20.35
C ALA A 43 -2.46 -82.78 -20.59
N LEU A 44 -3.75 -82.72 -20.98
CA LEU A 44 -4.48 -81.47 -21.14
C LEU A 44 -4.79 -80.77 -19.81
N ILE A 45 -5.11 -81.55 -18.76
CA ILE A 45 -5.30 -81.05 -17.39
C ILE A 45 -3.97 -80.52 -16.82
N LEU A 46 -2.86 -81.22 -17.05
CA LEU A 46 -1.53 -80.75 -16.66
C LEU A 46 -1.13 -79.48 -17.42
N LEU A 47 -1.46 -79.38 -18.71
CA LEU A 47 -1.14 -78.21 -19.52
C LEU A 47 -1.95 -76.97 -19.08
N SER A 48 -3.23 -77.12 -18.75
CA SER A 48 -4.05 -76.01 -18.25
C SER A 48 -3.65 -75.54 -16.85
N THR A 49 -3.31 -76.47 -15.95
CA THR A 49 -2.84 -76.15 -14.59
C THR A 49 -1.45 -75.54 -14.58
N THR A 50 -0.54 -76.00 -15.44
CA THR A 50 0.78 -75.36 -15.61
C THR A 50 0.65 -73.97 -16.21
N LEU A 51 -0.22 -73.76 -17.20
CA LEU A 51 -0.49 -72.43 -17.75
C LEU A 51 -1.05 -71.48 -16.68
N GLY A 52 -2.01 -71.95 -15.87
CA GLY A 52 -2.58 -71.18 -14.76
C GLY A 52 -1.57 -70.88 -13.64
N ALA A 53 -0.71 -71.84 -13.29
CA ALA A 53 0.37 -71.61 -12.33
C ALA A 53 1.41 -70.62 -12.87
N LEU A 54 1.73 -70.69 -14.17
CA LEU A 54 2.66 -69.79 -14.83
C LEU A 54 2.11 -68.36 -14.89
N THR A 55 0.83 -68.16 -15.21
CA THR A 55 0.21 -66.83 -15.21
C THR A 55 0.19 -66.21 -13.82
N VAL A 56 -0.13 -66.99 -12.78
CA VAL A 56 -0.07 -66.54 -11.39
C VAL A 56 1.36 -66.15 -11.01
N LEU A 57 2.36 -66.99 -11.33
CA LEU A 57 3.78 -66.68 -11.10
C LEU A 57 4.21 -65.38 -11.77
N ILE A 58 3.81 -65.15 -13.03
CA ILE A 58 4.10 -63.92 -13.76
C ILE A 58 3.47 -62.71 -13.06
N ILE A 59 2.21 -62.80 -12.62
CA ILE A 59 1.52 -61.71 -11.91
C ILE A 59 2.23 -61.39 -10.58
N PHE A 60 2.56 -62.41 -9.78
CA PHE A 60 3.29 -62.22 -8.53
C PHE A 60 4.69 -61.63 -8.77
N PHE A 61 5.40 -62.10 -9.79
CA PHE A 61 6.70 -61.58 -10.16
C PHE A 61 6.64 -60.10 -10.56
N ILE A 62 5.67 -59.71 -11.40
CA ILE A 62 5.46 -58.29 -11.78
C ILE A 62 5.13 -57.44 -10.54
N ARG A 63 4.23 -57.92 -9.68
CA ARG A 63 3.80 -57.20 -8.48
C ARG A 63 4.96 -57.00 -7.49
N ASP A 64 5.73 -58.05 -7.22
CA ASP A 64 6.84 -57.99 -6.29
C ASP A 64 7.99 -57.15 -6.86
N THR A 65 8.26 -57.25 -8.17
CA THR A 65 9.23 -56.37 -8.87
C THR A 65 8.81 -54.91 -8.77
N LYS A 66 7.54 -54.59 -9.03
CA LYS A 66 7.00 -53.22 -8.86
C LYS A 66 7.17 -52.73 -7.43
N ARG A 67 6.83 -53.56 -6.43
CA ARG A 67 6.98 -53.23 -5.01
C ARG A 67 8.43 -52.91 -4.63
N VAL A 68 9.39 -53.66 -5.17
CA VAL A 68 10.82 -53.39 -4.95
C VAL A 68 11.24 -52.07 -5.59
N ILE A 69 10.79 -51.79 -6.83
CA ILE A 69 11.07 -50.52 -7.51
C ILE A 69 10.49 -49.34 -6.73
N ASP A 70 9.22 -49.44 -6.31
CA ASP A 70 8.53 -48.42 -5.54
C ASP A 70 9.25 -48.16 -4.20
N ASN A 71 9.66 -49.22 -3.50
CA ASN A 71 10.44 -49.10 -2.25
C ASN A 71 11.81 -48.45 -2.48
N LEU A 72 12.52 -48.78 -3.55
CA LEU A 72 13.80 -48.17 -3.88
C LEU A 72 13.65 -46.69 -4.24
N GLN A 73 12.63 -46.34 -5.03
CA GLN A 73 12.31 -44.95 -5.35
C GLN A 73 11.91 -44.17 -4.10
N TYR A 74 11.14 -44.78 -3.20
CA TYR A 74 10.77 -44.19 -1.92
C TYR A 74 11.99 -43.92 -1.04
N GLN A 75 12.91 -44.89 -0.90
CA GLN A 75 14.14 -44.71 -0.15
C GLN A 75 15.05 -43.63 -0.77
N LYS A 76 15.14 -43.55 -2.11
CA LYS A 76 15.88 -42.49 -2.79
C LYS A 76 15.28 -41.12 -2.54
N ARG A 77 13.95 -40.98 -2.63
CA ARG A 77 13.23 -39.74 -2.31
C ARG A 77 13.49 -39.32 -0.86
N GLN A 78 13.29 -40.22 0.10
CA GLN A 78 13.58 -39.90 1.51
C GLN A 78 15.01 -39.45 1.77
N LYS A 79 16.01 -40.09 1.13
CA LYS A 79 17.40 -39.66 1.26
C LYS A 79 17.63 -38.27 0.66
N ARG A 80 17.02 -37.97 -0.49
CA ARG A 80 17.06 -36.65 -1.11
C ARG A 80 16.40 -35.60 -0.22
N ASP A 81 15.20 -35.86 0.28
CA ASP A 81 14.45 -34.94 1.14
C ASP A 81 15.19 -34.68 2.45
N ALA A 82 15.78 -35.70 3.07
CA ALA A 82 16.60 -35.55 4.27
C ALA A 82 17.85 -34.70 4.01
N LYS A 83 18.52 -34.91 2.87
CA LYS A 83 19.68 -34.13 2.44
C LYS A 83 19.31 -32.66 2.18
N ILE A 84 18.18 -32.41 1.53
CA ILE A 84 17.64 -31.06 1.32
C ILE A 84 17.37 -30.38 2.67
N GLN A 85 16.69 -31.07 3.58
CA GLN A 85 16.38 -30.54 4.92
C GLN A 85 17.63 -30.23 5.74
N GLU A 86 18.65 -31.08 5.66
CA GLU A 86 19.96 -30.86 6.29
C GLU A 86 20.62 -29.58 5.77
N PHE A 87 20.75 -29.44 4.44
CA PHE A 87 21.31 -28.24 3.83
C PHE A 87 20.48 -26.99 4.10
N TYR A 88 19.16 -27.11 4.12
CA TYR A 88 18.27 -25.99 4.44
C TYR A 88 18.47 -25.52 5.88
N SER A 89 18.60 -26.46 6.82
CA SER A 89 18.90 -26.14 8.22
C SER A 89 20.27 -25.49 8.37
N LYS A 90 21.29 -25.99 7.65
CA LYS A 90 22.63 -25.36 7.59
C LYS A 90 22.56 -23.94 7.03
N ALA A 91 21.82 -23.73 5.95
CA ALA A 91 21.64 -22.42 5.34
C ALA A 91 20.99 -21.43 6.31
N LEU A 92 19.91 -21.81 6.99
CA LEU A 92 19.23 -20.94 7.96
C LEU A 92 20.14 -20.58 9.14
N ASN A 93 20.88 -21.55 9.70
CA ASN A 93 21.84 -21.29 10.76
C ASN A 93 22.95 -20.34 10.32
N ALA A 94 23.44 -20.49 9.08
CA ALA A 94 24.45 -19.60 8.50
C ALA A 94 23.90 -18.18 8.30
N ILE A 95 22.65 -18.03 7.83
CA ILE A 95 21.98 -16.72 7.72
C ILE A 95 21.87 -16.05 9.09
N LEU A 96 21.41 -16.78 10.12
CA LEU A 96 21.31 -16.26 11.49
C LEU A 96 22.69 -15.89 12.07
N GLY A 97 23.73 -16.64 11.71
CA GLY A 97 25.12 -16.36 12.09
C GLY A 97 25.80 -15.29 11.23
N ASN A 98 25.09 -14.64 10.30
CA ASN A 98 25.64 -13.67 9.33
C ASN A 98 26.81 -14.22 8.48
N LYS A 99 26.81 -15.54 8.23
CA LYS A 99 27.80 -16.28 7.44
C LYS A 99 27.26 -16.52 6.04
N GLU A 100 27.25 -15.47 5.24
CA GLU A 100 26.52 -15.47 3.99
C GLU A 100 27.06 -16.45 2.93
N GLU A 101 28.37 -16.56 2.78
CA GLU A 101 28.96 -17.49 1.80
C GLU A 101 28.63 -18.95 2.15
N GLU A 102 28.68 -19.32 3.43
CA GLU A 102 28.25 -20.64 3.91
C GLU A 102 26.75 -20.89 3.61
N ALA A 103 25.92 -19.85 3.74
CA ALA A 103 24.50 -19.94 3.41
C ALA A 103 24.28 -20.13 1.90
N LYS A 104 24.95 -19.34 1.05
CA LYS A 104 24.87 -19.46 -0.41
C LYS A 104 25.30 -20.86 -0.87
N GLU A 105 26.39 -21.39 -0.33
CA GLU A 105 26.86 -22.74 -0.65
C GLU A 105 25.82 -23.79 -0.29
N ALA A 106 25.28 -23.76 0.93
CA ALA A 106 24.26 -24.70 1.37
C ALA A 106 22.99 -24.61 0.51
N LEU A 107 22.53 -23.41 0.15
CA LEU A 107 21.39 -23.21 -0.74
C LEU A 107 21.65 -23.71 -2.17
N LYS A 108 22.87 -23.53 -2.70
CA LYS A 108 23.25 -24.08 -4.00
C LYS A 108 23.28 -25.61 -4.01
N GLU A 109 23.68 -26.25 -2.90
CA GLU A 109 23.58 -27.71 -2.78
C GLU A 109 22.13 -28.20 -2.82
N ILE A 110 21.19 -27.46 -2.23
CA ILE A 110 19.75 -27.75 -2.36
C ILE A 110 19.33 -27.70 -3.83
N LEU A 111 19.72 -26.65 -4.56
CA LEU A 111 19.37 -26.50 -5.98
C LEU A 111 20.01 -27.54 -6.91
N LYS A 112 21.10 -28.19 -6.50
CA LYS A 112 21.66 -29.35 -7.23
C LYS A 112 20.76 -30.58 -7.11
N GLU A 113 20.14 -30.78 -5.94
CA GLU A 113 19.20 -31.88 -5.72
C GLU A 113 17.82 -31.54 -6.30
N GLU A 114 17.36 -30.30 -6.12
CA GLU A 114 16.05 -29.79 -6.54
C GLU A 114 16.17 -28.38 -7.14
N PRO A 115 16.34 -28.27 -8.48
CA PRO A 115 16.54 -26.98 -9.15
C PRO A 115 15.38 -25.97 -8.99
N GLU A 116 14.17 -26.47 -8.74
CA GLU A 116 12.93 -25.70 -8.62
C GLU A 116 12.54 -25.46 -7.14
N HIS A 117 13.45 -25.68 -6.19
CA HIS A 117 13.17 -25.51 -4.77
C HIS A 117 12.94 -24.03 -4.41
N VAL A 118 11.67 -23.63 -4.35
CA VAL A 118 11.20 -22.25 -4.22
C VAL A 118 11.88 -21.51 -3.07
N ASP A 119 11.88 -22.07 -1.86
CA ASP A 119 12.46 -21.40 -0.68
C ASP A 119 13.96 -21.15 -0.81
N ALA A 120 14.68 -22.05 -1.51
CA ALA A 120 16.12 -21.90 -1.68
C ALA A 120 16.44 -20.79 -2.69
N LEU A 121 15.65 -20.73 -3.77
CA LEU A 121 15.69 -19.64 -4.75
C LEU A 121 15.35 -18.29 -4.10
N LEU A 122 14.29 -18.23 -3.29
CA LEU A 122 13.92 -17.02 -2.54
C LEU A 122 15.06 -16.55 -1.65
N ARG A 123 15.66 -17.44 -0.85
CA ARG A 123 16.76 -17.09 0.06
C ARG A 123 18.02 -16.62 -0.69
N LEU A 124 18.37 -17.24 -1.82
CA LEU A 124 19.47 -16.77 -2.66
C LEU A 124 19.18 -15.39 -3.27
N GLY A 125 17.92 -15.15 -3.65
CA GLY A 125 17.42 -13.85 -4.07
C GLY A 125 17.56 -12.80 -2.96
N ASP A 126 17.12 -13.12 -1.75
CA ASP A 126 17.18 -12.23 -0.56
C ASP A 126 18.61 -11.83 -0.24
N ILE A 127 19.53 -12.79 -0.30
CA ILE A 127 20.96 -12.58 -0.11
C ILE A 127 21.54 -11.68 -1.22
N SER A 128 21.14 -11.87 -2.47
CA SER A 128 21.58 -11.02 -3.59
C SER A 128 21.02 -9.59 -3.46
N LEU A 129 19.77 -9.47 -3.00
CA LEU A 129 19.09 -8.20 -2.78
C LEU A 129 19.75 -7.38 -1.65
N SER A 130 20.20 -8.03 -0.57
CA SER A 130 20.93 -7.35 0.51
C SER A 130 22.24 -6.71 0.02
N HIS A 131 22.85 -7.29 -1.01
CA HIS A 131 24.03 -6.77 -1.72
C HIS A 131 23.71 -5.72 -2.77
N LYS A 132 22.42 -5.37 -2.94
CA LYS A 132 21.92 -4.52 -4.04
C LYS A 132 22.25 -5.08 -5.42
N ASP A 133 22.54 -6.38 -5.54
CA ASP A 133 22.65 -7.06 -6.83
C ASP A 133 21.24 -7.41 -7.32
N TYR A 134 20.54 -6.37 -7.80
CA TYR A 134 19.17 -6.47 -8.29
C TYR A 134 19.04 -7.43 -9.48
N LYS A 135 20.10 -7.60 -10.27
CA LYS A 135 20.10 -8.48 -11.44
C LYS A 135 20.04 -9.94 -11.00
N SER A 136 20.96 -10.36 -10.12
CA SER A 136 20.98 -11.74 -9.61
C SER A 136 19.75 -12.03 -8.74
N ALA A 137 19.33 -11.08 -7.92
CA ALA A 137 18.11 -11.21 -7.12
C ALA A 137 16.88 -11.50 -8.00
N LEU A 138 16.70 -10.71 -9.05
CA LEU A 138 15.60 -10.89 -10.00
C LEU A 138 15.67 -12.23 -10.74
N GLU A 139 16.87 -12.71 -11.08
CA GLU A 139 17.03 -14.02 -11.71
C GLU A 139 16.55 -15.15 -10.79
N TYR A 140 16.96 -15.16 -9.52
CA TYR A 140 16.51 -16.16 -8.56
C TYR A 140 15.01 -16.08 -8.27
N TYR A 141 14.48 -14.86 -8.06
CA TYR A 141 13.05 -14.69 -7.80
C TYR A 141 12.18 -15.07 -9.00
N LYS A 142 12.63 -14.81 -10.24
CA LYS A 142 11.92 -15.27 -11.44
C LYS A 142 11.92 -16.79 -11.54
N LYS A 143 13.04 -17.47 -11.27
CA LYS A 143 13.06 -18.94 -11.19
C LYS A 143 12.11 -19.46 -10.11
N ALA A 144 12.00 -18.78 -8.98
CA ALA A 144 11.05 -19.12 -7.93
C ALA A 144 9.58 -18.96 -8.40
N LYS A 145 9.27 -17.88 -9.13
CA LYS A 145 7.97 -17.69 -9.78
C LYS A 145 7.70 -18.77 -10.84
N ASP A 146 8.68 -19.14 -11.65
CA ASP A 146 8.50 -20.15 -12.69
C ASP A 146 8.24 -21.55 -12.07
N ALA A 147 8.90 -21.87 -10.95
CA ALA A 147 8.67 -23.09 -10.19
C ALA A 147 7.29 -23.13 -9.50
N ASN A 148 6.83 -21.99 -8.99
CA ASN A 148 5.49 -21.84 -8.41
C ASN A 148 4.89 -20.46 -8.73
N PRO A 149 4.06 -20.36 -9.80
CA PRO A 149 3.51 -19.08 -10.26
C PRO A 149 2.61 -18.36 -9.26
N GLU A 150 1.98 -19.10 -8.35
CA GLU A 150 1.05 -18.55 -7.34
C GLU A 150 1.77 -18.22 -6.01
N ASN A 151 3.09 -18.35 -5.95
CA ASN A 151 3.85 -18.03 -4.74
C ASN A 151 3.89 -16.50 -4.51
N LEU A 152 3.05 -16.01 -3.60
CA LEU A 152 2.95 -14.59 -3.26
C LEU A 152 4.28 -13.99 -2.78
N GLN A 153 5.11 -14.76 -2.07
CA GLN A 153 6.42 -14.29 -1.60
C GLN A 153 7.38 -14.02 -2.77
N ALA A 154 7.39 -14.89 -3.78
CA ALA A 154 8.19 -14.70 -5.00
C ALA A 154 7.73 -13.45 -5.76
N LEU A 155 6.42 -13.29 -5.95
CA LEU A 155 5.85 -12.11 -6.61
C LEU A 155 6.18 -10.82 -5.85
N LEU A 156 6.00 -10.79 -4.53
CA LEU A 156 6.34 -9.63 -3.69
C LEU A 156 7.84 -9.32 -3.70
N SER A 157 8.68 -10.35 -3.80
CA SER A 157 10.13 -10.17 -3.89
C SER A 157 10.55 -9.56 -5.23
N ILE A 158 9.93 -9.99 -6.34
CA ILE A 158 10.12 -9.36 -7.66
C ILE A 158 9.64 -7.91 -7.64
N GLU A 159 8.44 -7.67 -7.13
CA GLU A 159 7.86 -6.33 -6.95
C GLU A 159 8.81 -5.41 -6.18
N THR A 160 9.36 -5.89 -5.06
CA THR A 160 10.31 -5.12 -4.23
C THR A 160 11.56 -4.76 -5.03
N VAL A 161 12.09 -5.68 -5.84
CA VAL A 161 13.22 -5.37 -6.74
C VAL A 161 12.82 -4.31 -7.77
N MET A 162 11.64 -4.43 -8.40
CA MET A 162 11.13 -3.46 -9.38
C MET A 162 10.97 -2.07 -8.77
N GLU A 163 10.47 -1.97 -7.54
CA GLU A 163 10.36 -0.69 -6.83
C GLU A 163 11.75 -0.09 -6.53
N LYS A 164 12.73 -0.91 -6.13
CA LYS A 164 14.11 -0.45 -5.83
C LYS A 164 14.86 0.06 -7.06
N ILE A 165 14.52 -0.44 -8.24
CA ILE A 165 15.07 0.05 -9.53
C ILE A 165 14.13 1.06 -10.21
N GLU A 166 13.13 1.57 -9.48
CA GLU A 166 12.17 2.61 -9.92
C GLU A 166 11.34 2.23 -11.16
N ARG A 167 11.20 0.93 -11.45
CA ARG A 167 10.31 0.40 -12.50
C ARG A 167 8.89 0.24 -11.96
N TYR A 168 8.27 1.36 -11.61
CA TYR A 168 6.96 1.39 -10.95
C TYR A 168 5.84 0.72 -11.77
N ASP A 169 5.84 0.86 -13.09
CA ASP A 169 4.79 0.24 -13.93
C ASP A 169 4.87 -1.30 -13.92
N ASP A 170 6.07 -1.86 -13.81
CA ASP A 170 6.22 -3.31 -13.70
C ASP A 170 5.92 -3.79 -12.28
N ALA A 171 6.31 -3.02 -11.26
CA ALA A 171 5.91 -3.28 -9.88
C ALA A 171 4.38 -3.35 -9.73
N LEU A 172 3.64 -2.41 -10.36
CA LEU A 172 2.17 -2.42 -10.38
C LEU A 172 1.61 -3.70 -11.01
N LYS A 173 2.17 -4.19 -12.13
CA LYS A 173 1.73 -5.46 -12.74
C LYS A 173 1.91 -6.65 -11.80
N TYR A 174 3.05 -6.73 -11.09
CA TYR A 174 3.25 -7.82 -10.12
C TYR A 174 2.33 -7.69 -8.91
N LEU A 175 1.96 -6.48 -8.51
CA LEU A 175 0.94 -6.26 -7.47
C LEU A 175 -0.45 -6.68 -7.95
N ASP A 176 -0.77 -6.44 -9.23
CA ASP A 176 -2.00 -6.92 -9.84
C ASP A 176 -2.03 -8.46 -9.89
N ASP A 177 -0.93 -9.11 -10.32
CA ASP A 177 -0.79 -10.58 -10.27
C ASP A 177 -1.06 -11.12 -8.84
N ILE A 178 -0.54 -10.45 -7.81
CA ILE A 178 -0.76 -10.84 -6.40
C ILE A 178 -2.23 -10.68 -6.00
N LEU A 179 -2.87 -9.58 -6.39
CA LEU A 179 -4.25 -9.27 -6.06
C LEU A 179 -5.25 -10.14 -6.85
N ASP A 180 -4.86 -10.69 -7.99
CA ASP A 180 -5.65 -11.68 -8.72
C ASP A 180 -5.67 -13.03 -7.99
N ILE A 181 -4.57 -13.40 -7.31
CA ILE A 181 -4.48 -14.63 -6.50
C ILE A 181 -5.13 -14.44 -5.13
N ASP A 182 -4.83 -13.32 -4.47
CA ASP A 182 -5.32 -12.96 -3.13
C ASP A 182 -5.83 -11.50 -3.14
N PRO A 183 -7.12 -11.28 -3.46
CA PRO A 183 -7.72 -9.95 -3.54
C PRO A 183 -7.72 -9.17 -2.21
N GLU A 184 -7.56 -9.86 -1.08
CA GLU A 184 -7.59 -9.26 0.24
C GLU A 184 -6.17 -9.02 0.81
N ASN A 185 -5.13 -9.22 -0.01
CA ASN A 185 -3.74 -9.04 0.41
C ASN A 185 -3.42 -7.58 0.75
N LEU A 186 -3.57 -7.20 2.03
CA LEU A 186 -3.32 -5.84 2.50
C LEU A 186 -1.89 -5.37 2.22
N THR A 187 -0.89 -6.26 2.22
CA THR A 187 0.50 -5.90 1.90
C THR A 187 0.61 -5.41 0.45
N ALA A 188 0.02 -6.14 -0.50
CA ALA A 188 0.00 -5.74 -1.89
C ALA A 188 -0.83 -4.46 -2.11
N LEU A 189 -1.99 -4.34 -1.46
CA LEU A 189 -2.82 -3.14 -1.54
C LEU A 189 -2.08 -1.89 -1.02
N TYR A 190 -1.36 -1.99 0.10
CA TYR A 190 -0.57 -0.87 0.64
C TYR A 190 0.63 -0.50 -0.24
N ARG A 191 1.32 -1.49 -0.80
CA ARG A 191 2.42 -1.25 -1.76
C ARG A 191 1.92 -0.58 -3.04
N LYS A 192 0.80 -1.08 -3.58
CA LYS A 192 0.13 -0.50 -4.75
C LYS A 192 -0.26 0.94 -4.47
N ARG A 193 -0.84 1.21 -3.30
CA ARG A 193 -1.19 2.57 -2.85
C ARG A 193 0.04 3.50 -2.85
N ALA A 194 1.15 3.07 -2.25
CA ALA A 194 2.37 3.87 -2.18
C ALA A 194 2.95 4.21 -3.57
N ILE A 195 2.87 3.29 -4.52
CA ILE A 195 3.31 3.54 -5.90
C ILE A 195 2.36 4.50 -6.62
N LEU A 196 1.05 4.31 -6.47
CA LEU A 196 0.05 5.21 -7.07
C LEU A 196 0.15 6.64 -6.50
N GLU A 197 0.46 6.79 -5.21
CA GLU A 197 0.75 8.10 -4.60
C GLU A 197 1.97 8.77 -5.22
N LYS A 198 3.06 8.04 -5.49
CA LYS A 198 4.26 8.59 -6.15
C LYS A 198 4.01 9.01 -7.59
N LYS A 199 3.03 8.38 -8.25
CA LYS A 199 2.67 8.65 -9.65
C LYS A 199 1.51 9.64 -9.80
N ASP A 200 0.99 10.19 -8.69
CA ASP A 200 -0.18 11.08 -8.67
C ASP A 200 -1.41 10.49 -9.41
N MET A 201 -1.58 9.16 -9.37
CA MET A 201 -2.68 8.46 -10.04
C MET A 201 -3.93 8.44 -9.15
N TRP A 202 -4.54 9.61 -8.99
CA TRP A 202 -5.58 9.85 -7.99
C TRP A 202 -6.87 9.03 -8.20
N ASP A 203 -7.31 8.80 -9.44
CA ASP A 203 -8.51 8.01 -9.74
C ASP A 203 -8.41 6.57 -9.20
N ASP A 204 -7.30 5.90 -9.52
CA ASP A 204 -7.02 4.54 -9.08
C ASP A 204 -6.83 4.49 -7.56
N LEU A 205 -6.16 5.50 -7.00
CA LEU A 205 -5.91 5.63 -5.56
C LEU A 205 -7.22 5.76 -4.77
N LEU A 206 -8.19 6.52 -5.27
CA LEU A 206 -9.51 6.66 -4.65
C LEU A 206 -10.28 5.33 -4.61
N SER A 207 -10.19 4.54 -5.67
CA SER A 207 -10.84 3.23 -5.76
C SER A 207 -10.16 2.21 -4.83
N LEU A 208 -8.83 2.18 -4.85
CA LEU A 208 -8.01 1.32 -4.01
C LEU A 208 -8.20 1.62 -2.51
N GLN A 209 -8.17 2.89 -2.12
CA GLN A 209 -8.31 3.27 -0.71
C GLN A 209 -9.70 2.90 -0.16
N LYS A 210 -10.76 2.98 -0.97
CA LYS A 210 -12.09 2.48 -0.57
C LYS A 210 -12.11 0.96 -0.37
N ALA A 211 -11.36 0.21 -1.18
CA ALA A 211 -11.24 -1.24 -1.00
C ALA A 211 -10.49 -1.56 0.30
N ILE A 212 -9.37 -0.87 0.57
CA ILE A 212 -8.59 -1.01 1.80
C ILE A 212 -9.45 -0.77 3.05
N ILE A 213 -10.22 0.32 3.11
CA ILE A 213 -11.07 0.63 4.28
C ILE A 213 -12.10 -0.48 4.57
N LYS A 214 -12.60 -1.16 3.52
CA LYS A 214 -13.55 -2.27 3.69
C LYS A 214 -12.89 -3.51 4.32
N LEU A 215 -11.61 -3.74 4.03
CA LEU A 215 -10.84 -4.88 4.51
C LEU A 215 -10.19 -4.63 5.88
N GLU A 216 -10.03 -3.36 6.29
CA GLU A 216 -9.56 -3.03 7.63
C GLU A 216 -10.61 -3.43 8.68
N HIS A 217 -10.17 -4.10 9.75
CA HIS A 217 -11.06 -4.63 10.79
C HIS A 217 -11.14 -3.71 12.02
N SER A 218 -10.09 -2.94 12.27
CA SER A 218 -9.99 -2.02 13.41
C SER A 218 -10.63 -0.68 13.08
N GLU A 219 -11.47 -0.17 13.98
CA GLU A 219 -12.08 1.15 13.85
C GLU A 219 -11.02 2.27 13.77
N SER A 220 -9.91 2.10 14.48
CA SER A 220 -8.78 3.06 14.41
C SER A 220 -8.16 3.11 13.02
N ASP A 221 -8.03 1.95 12.37
CA ASP A 221 -7.43 1.88 11.04
C ASP A 221 -8.39 2.43 9.99
N LYS A 222 -9.68 2.06 10.07
CA LYS A 222 -10.73 2.62 9.21
C LYS A 222 -10.77 4.14 9.27
N GLN A 223 -10.73 4.73 10.46
CA GLN A 223 -10.70 6.19 10.63
C GLN A 223 -9.48 6.82 9.96
N ARG A 224 -8.28 6.23 10.11
CA ARG A 224 -7.08 6.71 9.39
C ARG A 224 -7.23 6.54 7.89
N GLY A 225 -7.83 5.44 7.45
CA GLY A 225 -8.12 5.17 6.05
C GLY A 225 -9.09 6.20 5.45
N GLU A 226 -10.13 6.58 6.17
CA GLU A 226 -11.10 7.62 5.78
C GLU A 226 -10.46 9.01 5.73
N GLN A 227 -9.59 9.34 6.70
CA GLN A 227 -8.83 10.59 6.67
C GLN A 227 -7.92 10.67 5.43
N ARG A 228 -7.20 9.59 5.11
CA ARG A 228 -6.40 9.52 3.87
C ARG A 228 -7.29 9.61 2.62
N LEU A 229 -8.43 8.94 2.61
CA LEU A 229 -9.37 9.03 1.50
C LEU A 229 -9.85 10.47 1.27
N LEU A 230 -10.10 11.23 2.33
CA LEU A 230 -10.43 12.65 2.22
C LEU A 230 -9.27 13.44 1.61
N GLY A 231 -8.03 13.16 2.03
CA GLY A 231 -6.82 13.72 1.44
C GLY A 231 -6.68 13.40 -0.06
N TYR A 232 -6.84 12.14 -0.46
CA TYR A 232 -6.78 11.76 -1.88
C TYR A 232 -7.89 12.39 -2.72
N LYS A 233 -9.08 12.61 -2.16
CA LYS A 233 -10.16 13.35 -2.84
C LYS A 233 -9.78 14.80 -3.07
N TYR A 234 -9.05 15.41 -2.13
CA TYR A 234 -8.52 16.76 -2.31
C TYR A 234 -7.54 16.82 -3.48
N GLU A 235 -6.57 15.91 -3.51
CA GLU A 235 -5.56 15.87 -4.58
C GLU A 235 -6.19 15.58 -5.95
N TYR A 236 -7.15 14.65 -6.01
CA TYR A 236 -7.95 14.42 -7.21
C TYR A 236 -8.66 15.70 -7.70
N ALA A 237 -9.28 16.45 -6.78
CA ALA A 237 -9.98 17.69 -7.12
C ALA A 237 -9.01 18.79 -7.58
N ARG A 238 -7.82 18.87 -6.98
CA ARG A 238 -6.73 19.78 -7.40
C ARG A 238 -6.23 19.44 -8.80
N ALA A 239 -5.92 18.18 -9.07
CA ALA A 239 -5.50 17.72 -10.39
C ALA A 239 -6.58 17.97 -11.46
N SER A 240 -7.86 17.76 -11.11
CA SER A 240 -9.00 18.08 -12.00
C SER A 240 -9.09 19.58 -12.29
N LEU A 241 -8.85 20.44 -11.29
CA LEU A 241 -8.84 21.89 -11.48
C LEU A 241 -7.67 22.33 -12.38
N GLU A 242 -6.46 21.81 -12.13
CA GLU A 242 -5.25 22.13 -12.90
C GLU A 242 -5.31 21.66 -14.36
N SER A 243 -6.01 20.54 -14.61
CA SER A 243 -6.29 20.05 -15.96
C SER A 243 -7.45 20.77 -16.67
N GLY A 244 -8.12 21.70 -15.99
CA GLY A 244 -9.26 22.47 -16.53
C GLY A 244 -10.60 21.72 -16.54
N GLU A 245 -10.68 20.55 -15.90
CA GLU A 245 -11.92 19.78 -15.73
C GLU A 245 -12.77 20.34 -14.57
N LEU A 246 -13.25 21.59 -14.75
CA LEU A 246 -13.87 22.39 -13.69
C LEU A 246 -15.10 21.72 -13.05
N GLU A 247 -15.93 21.02 -13.83
CA GLU A 247 -17.12 20.34 -13.32
C GLU A 247 -16.76 19.17 -12.40
N LYS A 248 -15.69 18.43 -12.71
CA LYS A 248 -15.21 17.32 -11.87
C LYS A 248 -14.63 17.87 -10.57
N ALA A 249 -13.80 18.90 -10.66
CA ALA A 249 -13.22 19.58 -9.50
C ALA A 249 -14.30 20.13 -8.57
N GLU A 250 -15.28 20.85 -9.12
CA GLU A 250 -16.41 21.41 -8.35
C GLU A 250 -17.18 20.31 -7.60
N LYS A 251 -17.56 19.24 -8.31
CA LYS A 251 -18.30 18.13 -7.73
C LYS A 251 -17.50 17.46 -6.60
N ALA A 252 -16.20 17.29 -6.80
CA ALA A 252 -15.31 16.70 -5.79
C ALA A 252 -15.24 17.58 -4.53
N PHE A 253 -14.96 18.88 -4.67
CA PHE A 253 -14.91 19.79 -3.52
C PHE A 253 -16.25 19.91 -2.79
N ARG A 254 -17.38 20.02 -3.51
CA ARG A 254 -18.72 20.04 -2.90
C ARG A 254 -19.01 18.76 -2.12
N THR A 255 -18.58 17.60 -2.65
CA THR A 255 -18.75 16.32 -1.96
C THR A 255 -17.89 16.26 -0.70
N MET A 256 -16.68 16.79 -0.75
CA MET A 256 -15.79 16.84 0.42
C MET A 256 -16.36 17.73 1.53
N ILE A 257 -16.86 18.92 1.19
CA ILE A 257 -17.49 19.85 2.13
C ILE A 257 -18.66 19.17 2.87
N LYS A 258 -19.46 18.39 2.14
CA LYS A 258 -20.57 17.61 2.75
C LYS A 258 -20.10 16.50 3.69
N LEU A 259 -18.95 15.88 3.41
CA LEU A 259 -18.41 14.79 4.23
C LEU A 259 -17.67 15.32 5.46
N ASN A 260 -16.97 16.44 5.32
CA ASN A 260 -16.25 17.08 6.39
C ASN A 260 -16.34 18.60 6.26
N GLU A 261 -17.25 19.18 7.03
CA GLU A 261 -17.50 20.62 7.03
C GLU A 261 -16.26 21.43 7.47
N GLY A 262 -15.36 20.85 8.27
CA GLY A 262 -14.14 21.49 8.76
C GLY A 262 -12.93 21.44 7.82
N PHE A 263 -13.07 20.88 6.62
CA PHE A 263 -11.96 20.73 5.67
C PHE A 263 -11.74 22.02 4.85
N VAL A 264 -11.07 23.00 5.46
CA VAL A 264 -10.82 24.34 4.88
C VAL A 264 -10.26 24.30 3.44
N PRO A 265 -9.30 23.42 3.08
CA PRO A 265 -8.77 23.38 1.72
C PRO A 265 -9.82 23.14 0.63
N ALA A 266 -10.91 22.41 0.92
CA ALA A 266 -11.97 22.18 -0.07
C ALA A 266 -12.80 23.43 -0.35
N TYR A 267 -13.02 24.29 0.65
CA TYR A 267 -13.70 25.58 0.45
C TYR A 267 -12.84 26.51 -0.41
N LEU A 268 -11.52 26.55 -0.15
CA LEU A 268 -10.61 27.35 -0.97
C LEU A 268 -10.53 26.83 -2.40
N GLY A 269 -10.44 25.51 -2.59
CA GLY A 269 -10.45 24.90 -3.91
C GLY A 269 -11.75 25.16 -4.67
N LEU A 270 -12.90 25.10 -4.00
CA LEU A 270 -14.19 25.43 -4.62
C LEU A 270 -14.29 26.91 -5.00
N ALA A 271 -13.82 27.82 -4.14
CA ALA A 271 -13.78 29.24 -4.47
C ALA A 271 -12.87 29.51 -5.69
N GLU A 272 -11.74 28.82 -5.80
CA GLU A 272 -10.84 28.91 -6.96
C GLU A 272 -11.49 28.38 -8.24
N VAL A 273 -12.26 27.29 -8.18
CA VAL A 273 -13.07 26.82 -9.31
C VAL A 273 -14.06 27.90 -9.76
N ILE A 274 -14.82 28.50 -8.83
CA ILE A 274 -15.80 29.56 -9.14
C ILE A 274 -15.10 30.79 -9.77
N LEU A 275 -13.95 31.17 -9.23
CA LEU A 275 -13.13 32.25 -9.81
C LEU A 275 -12.65 31.93 -11.22
N THR A 276 -12.23 30.68 -11.47
CA THR A 276 -11.76 30.22 -12.79
C THR A 276 -12.88 30.25 -13.84
N LYS A 277 -14.14 30.07 -13.41
CA LYS A 277 -15.33 30.25 -14.27
C LYS A 277 -15.66 31.72 -14.57
N GLY A 278 -15.04 32.67 -13.88
CA GLY A 278 -15.30 34.10 -14.01
C GLY A 278 -16.43 34.63 -13.12
N GLU A 279 -16.93 33.82 -12.18
CA GLU A 279 -18.06 34.15 -11.31
C GLU A 279 -17.58 34.82 -9.99
N THR A 280 -16.89 35.95 -10.10
CA THR A 280 -16.20 36.59 -8.96
C THR A 280 -17.11 36.92 -7.77
N GLU A 281 -18.31 37.47 -8.02
CA GLU A 281 -19.25 37.78 -6.95
C GLU A 281 -19.75 36.53 -6.21
N GLU A 282 -19.96 35.43 -6.93
CA GLU A 282 -20.36 34.17 -6.31
C GLU A 282 -19.24 33.64 -5.41
N ALA A 283 -17.98 33.72 -5.85
CA ALA A 283 -16.84 33.32 -5.05
C ALA A 283 -16.70 34.15 -3.76
N ILE A 284 -16.91 35.47 -3.84
CA ILE A 284 -16.90 36.36 -2.66
C ILE A 284 -18.00 35.96 -1.68
N ASN A 285 -19.25 35.86 -2.16
CA ASN A 285 -20.39 35.47 -1.32
C ASN A 285 -20.18 34.08 -0.68
N PHE A 286 -19.60 33.15 -1.44
CA PHE A 286 -19.27 31.82 -0.96
C PHE A 286 -18.21 31.86 0.14
N LEU A 287 -17.12 32.62 -0.03
CA LEU A 287 -16.07 32.77 0.98
C LEU A 287 -16.58 33.51 2.24
N GLU A 288 -17.40 34.54 2.09
CA GLU A 288 -18.06 35.25 3.21
C GLU A 288 -18.89 34.27 4.05
N LYS A 289 -19.74 33.47 3.40
CA LYS A 289 -20.56 32.45 4.06
C LYS A 289 -19.70 31.36 4.71
N SER A 290 -18.65 30.91 4.02
CA SER A 290 -17.74 29.87 4.50
C SER A 290 -16.96 30.32 5.74
N TYR A 291 -16.52 31.59 5.76
CA TYR A 291 -15.94 32.20 6.96
C TYR A 291 -16.97 32.28 8.08
N ASP A 292 -18.21 32.66 7.77
CA ASP A 292 -19.25 32.76 8.80
C ASP A 292 -19.55 31.43 9.49
N GLN A 293 -19.42 30.31 8.78
CA GLN A 293 -19.55 28.96 9.32
C GLN A 293 -18.28 28.50 10.08
N LEU A 294 -17.10 28.68 9.50
CA LEU A 294 -15.87 28.04 9.99
C LEU A 294 -15.00 28.93 10.88
N LYS A 295 -15.19 30.25 10.82
CA LYS A 295 -14.34 31.26 11.46
C LYS A 295 -12.85 31.07 11.16
N SER A 296 -12.54 30.50 9.99
CA SER A 296 -11.18 30.20 9.57
C SER A 296 -10.47 31.47 9.09
N ILE A 297 -9.36 31.82 9.74
CA ILE A 297 -8.53 32.96 9.36
C ILE A 297 -7.91 32.78 7.96
N ILE A 298 -7.71 31.54 7.51
CA ILE A 298 -7.20 31.26 6.16
C ILE A 298 -8.24 31.66 5.10
N ILE A 299 -9.53 31.37 5.36
CA ILE A 299 -10.62 31.80 4.47
C ILE A 299 -10.72 33.32 4.47
N LEU A 300 -10.58 33.95 5.63
CA LEU A 300 -10.56 35.41 5.74
C LEU A 300 -9.42 36.04 4.95
N ALA A 301 -8.21 35.48 5.03
CA ALA A 301 -7.05 35.96 4.27
C ALA A 301 -7.29 35.86 2.75
N ARG A 302 -7.89 34.76 2.29
CA ARG A 302 -8.24 34.59 0.87
C ARG A 302 -9.34 35.55 0.42
N LEU A 303 -10.33 35.81 1.26
CA LEU A 303 -11.37 36.81 1.00
C LEU A 303 -10.79 38.23 0.96
N GLU A 304 -9.86 38.56 1.86
CA GLU A 304 -9.12 39.83 1.85
C GLU A 304 -8.35 40.00 0.54
N ASP A 305 -7.55 39.01 0.14
CA ASP A 305 -6.79 39.02 -1.11
C ASP A 305 -7.73 39.28 -2.31
N LEU A 306 -8.87 38.57 -2.36
CA LEU A 306 -9.84 38.69 -3.44
C LEU A 306 -10.49 40.07 -3.48
N LEU A 307 -11.02 40.58 -2.36
CA LEU A 307 -11.71 41.87 -2.32
C LEU A 307 -10.77 43.06 -2.59
N ILE A 308 -9.51 42.97 -2.18
CA ILE A 308 -8.50 43.98 -2.51
C ILE A 308 -8.22 43.98 -4.01
N ASN A 309 -8.07 42.80 -4.62
CA ASN A 309 -7.81 42.68 -6.05
C ASN A 309 -8.99 43.18 -6.90
N VAL A 310 -10.22 42.96 -6.45
CA VAL A 310 -11.44 43.48 -7.11
C VAL A 310 -11.61 45.00 -6.89
N GLY A 311 -10.94 45.57 -5.88
CA GLY A 311 -11.03 47.00 -5.58
C GLY A 311 -12.24 47.37 -4.71
N GLU A 312 -12.72 46.45 -3.87
CA GLU A 312 -13.83 46.68 -2.92
C GLU A 312 -13.40 46.69 -1.43
N PRO A 313 -12.45 47.56 -1.02
CA PRO A 313 -11.99 47.59 0.37
C PRO A 313 -13.10 47.99 1.35
N GLY A 314 -14.09 48.76 0.91
CA GLY A 314 -15.24 49.14 1.75
C GLY A 314 -16.10 47.94 2.18
N ARG A 315 -16.31 46.97 1.29
CA ARG A 315 -17.02 45.72 1.61
C ARG A 315 -16.23 44.91 2.63
N LEU A 316 -14.91 44.79 2.43
CA LEU A 316 -14.01 44.11 3.35
C LEU A 316 -14.01 44.76 4.75
N ILE A 317 -13.97 46.09 4.85
CA ILE A 317 -14.04 46.80 6.14
C ILE A 317 -15.37 46.51 6.84
N ARG A 318 -16.50 46.57 6.12
CA ARG A 318 -17.82 46.22 6.69
C ARG A 318 -17.84 44.77 7.19
N PHE A 319 -17.26 43.86 6.42
CA PHE A 319 -17.16 42.45 6.79
C PHE A 319 -16.37 42.26 8.09
N TYR A 320 -15.18 42.86 8.21
CA TYR A 320 -14.39 42.84 9.44
C TYR A 320 -15.15 43.42 10.63
N ARG A 321 -15.79 44.59 10.47
CA ARG A 321 -16.58 45.22 11.54
C ARG A 321 -17.70 44.30 12.01
N ASN A 322 -18.41 43.65 11.09
CA ASN A 322 -19.45 42.68 11.41
C ASN A 322 -18.89 41.44 12.11
N ALA A 323 -17.74 40.92 11.67
CA ALA A 323 -17.08 39.77 12.30
C ALA A 323 -16.63 40.09 13.75
N ILE A 324 -16.06 41.28 13.96
CA ILE A 324 -15.65 41.77 15.30
C ILE A 324 -16.89 42.03 16.18
N ALA A 325 -17.98 42.55 15.63
CA ALA A 325 -19.21 42.77 16.38
C ALA A 325 -19.82 41.44 16.86
N LYS A 326 -19.73 40.37 16.07
CA LYS A 326 -20.16 39.02 16.48
C LYS A 326 -19.23 38.43 17.56
N ASN A 327 -17.92 38.70 17.47
CA ASN A 327 -16.92 38.20 18.43
C ASN A 327 -16.04 39.35 19.01
N PRO A 328 -16.56 40.15 19.96
CA PRO A 328 -15.85 41.33 20.46
C PRO A 328 -14.61 41.03 21.31
N GLN A 329 -14.25 39.77 21.55
CA GLN A 329 -13.02 39.44 22.30
C GLN A 329 -11.88 39.02 21.38
N ASP A 330 -12.11 38.91 20.06
CA ASP A 330 -11.09 38.47 19.11
C ASP A 330 -10.15 39.63 18.73
N ASN A 331 -9.06 39.74 19.47
CA ASN A 331 -8.00 40.72 19.20
C ASN A 331 -7.23 40.44 17.89
N GLY A 332 -7.26 39.21 17.38
CA GLY A 332 -6.68 38.87 16.08
C GLY A 332 -7.43 39.55 14.94
N LEU A 333 -8.76 39.56 14.98
CA LEU A 333 -9.58 40.26 13.97
C LEU A 333 -9.40 41.78 14.03
N ARG A 334 -9.29 42.36 15.24
CA ARG A 334 -8.96 43.78 15.40
C ARG A 334 -7.60 44.13 14.81
N PHE A 335 -6.61 43.28 15.08
CA PHE A 335 -5.27 43.44 14.55
C PHE A 335 -5.26 43.39 13.02
N LEU A 336 -5.94 42.40 12.42
CA LEU A 336 -6.08 42.28 10.97
C LEU A 336 -6.82 43.49 10.36
N LEU A 337 -7.89 43.97 10.98
CA LEU A 337 -8.58 45.19 10.54
C LEU A 337 -7.68 46.44 10.64
N GLY A 338 -6.92 46.58 11.73
CA GLY A 338 -5.96 47.68 11.87
C GLY A 338 -4.84 47.63 10.83
N LYS A 339 -4.35 46.43 10.50
CA LYS A 339 -3.41 46.20 9.40
C LYS A 339 -4.02 46.59 8.04
N LEU A 340 -5.29 46.27 7.81
CA LEU A 340 -6.01 46.68 6.61
C LEU A 340 -6.14 48.21 6.52
N TYR A 341 -6.57 48.88 7.60
CA TYR A 341 -6.65 50.34 7.63
C TYR A 341 -5.29 51.00 7.38
N TYR A 342 -4.22 50.46 7.96
CA TYR A 342 -2.88 50.93 7.68
C TYR A 342 -2.51 50.81 6.20
N ARG A 343 -2.80 49.65 5.58
CA ARG A 343 -2.56 49.40 4.15
C ARG A 343 -3.36 50.37 3.25
N LEU A 344 -4.55 50.77 3.68
CA LEU A 344 -5.43 51.72 3.00
C LEU A 344 -5.15 53.19 3.36
N GLU A 345 -4.07 53.47 4.10
CA GLU A 345 -3.68 54.81 4.59
C GLU A 345 -4.73 55.50 5.48
N MET A 346 -5.66 54.74 6.07
CA MET A 346 -6.64 55.22 7.06
C MET A 346 -5.98 55.29 8.44
N VAL A 347 -5.06 56.24 8.62
CA VAL A 347 -4.15 56.33 9.79
C VAL A 347 -4.89 56.46 11.12
N ASP A 348 -5.95 57.27 11.19
CA ASP A 348 -6.69 57.50 12.43
C ASP A 348 -7.52 56.28 12.84
N ASP A 349 -8.25 55.65 11.90
CA ASP A 349 -9.00 54.41 12.14
C ASP A 349 -8.06 53.26 12.56
N ALA A 350 -6.90 53.13 11.90
CA ALA A 350 -5.87 52.14 12.25
C ALA A 350 -5.38 52.36 13.69
N MET A 351 -5.11 53.60 14.07
CA MET A 351 -4.66 53.93 15.42
C MET A 351 -5.72 53.65 16.48
N GLU A 352 -6.98 53.99 16.22
CA GLU A 352 -8.09 53.74 17.14
C GLU A 352 -8.25 52.24 17.40
N ILE A 353 -8.36 51.44 16.34
CA ILE A 353 -8.61 50.00 16.48
C ILE A 353 -7.41 49.28 17.12
N LEU A 354 -6.18 49.62 16.76
CA LEU A 354 -5.00 48.94 17.31
C LEU A 354 -4.72 49.33 18.76
N ASN A 355 -5.04 50.56 19.17
CA ASN A 355 -4.93 50.96 20.58
C ASN A 355 -6.03 50.35 21.45
N SER A 356 -7.14 49.89 20.86
CA SER A 356 -8.20 49.19 21.60
C SER A 356 -7.82 47.74 21.97
N ILE A 357 -6.74 47.21 21.42
CA ILE A 357 -6.28 45.84 21.69
C ILE A 357 -5.56 45.79 23.04
N ASP A 358 -6.03 44.92 23.94
CA ASP A 358 -5.35 44.65 25.21
C ASP A 358 -4.04 43.86 24.98
N THR A 359 -2.91 44.54 25.19
CA THR A 359 -1.57 43.99 25.00
C THR A 359 -1.19 42.94 26.03
N ASN A 360 -1.94 42.79 27.13
CA ASN A 360 -1.71 41.69 28.08
C ASN A 360 -2.24 40.36 27.54
N VAL A 361 -3.27 40.41 26.69
CA VAL A 361 -3.93 39.23 26.11
C VAL A 361 -3.36 38.91 24.73
N PHE A 362 -3.07 39.95 23.93
CA PHE A 362 -2.57 39.81 22.57
C PHE A 362 -1.26 40.59 22.41
N SER A 363 -0.15 39.86 22.47
CA SER A 363 1.20 40.42 22.45
C SER A 363 2.01 39.77 21.33
N VAL A 364 1.80 40.25 20.11
CA VAL A 364 2.57 39.84 18.93
C VAL A 364 3.49 40.97 18.47
N PRO A 365 4.73 40.69 18.05
CA PRO A 365 5.70 41.71 17.61
C PRO A 365 5.18 42.61 16.49
N GLU A 366 4.35 42.06 15.61
CA GLU A 366 3.76 42.73 14.46
C GLU A 366 2.78 43.84 14.90
N LEU A 367 2.07 43.69 16.02
CA LEU A 367 1.18 44.72 16.57
C LEU A 367 1.98 45.95 17.00
N PHE A 368 3.04 45.74 17.79
CA PHE A 368 3.88 46.81 18.30
C PHE A 368 4.62 47.54 17.16
N SER A 369 5.06 46.79 16.15
CA SER A 369 5.69 47.33 14.95
C SER A 369 4.73 48.25 14.19
N LEU A 370 3.51 47.78 13.95
CA LEU A 370 2.48 48.54 13.24
C LEU A 370 2.07 49.82 13.98
N ARG A 371 1.90 49.76 15.32
CA ARG A 371 1.65 50.94 16.16
C ARG A 371 2.82 51.93 16.10
N GLY A 372 4.06 51.43 16.13
CA GLY A 372 5.27 52.23 15.96
C GLY A 372 5.28 52.99 14.63
N GLU A 373 5.03 52.30 13.51
CA GLU A 373 4.94 52.91 12.18
C GLU A 373 3.84 53.97 12.07
N LEU A 374 2.66 53.73 12.67
CA LEU A 374 1.58 54.72 12.73
C LEU A 374 1.95 55.96 13.57
N TYR A 375 2.64 55.79 14.70
CA TYR A 375 3.15 56.92 15.49
C TYR A 375 4.19 57.74 14.71
N ILE A 376 5.04 57.10 13.90
CA ILE A 376 5.97 57.80 12.99
C ILE A 376 5.16 58.64 11.98
N LYS A 377 4.14 58.07 11.34
CA LYS A 377 3.25 58.81 10.41
C LYS A 377 2.57 60.02 11.06
N ARG A 378 2.30 59.98 12.38
CA ARG A 378 1.73 61.11 13.15
C ARG A 378 2.79 62.02 13.79
N ASN A 379 4.07 61.87 13.45
CA ASN A 379 5.20 62.62 13.99
C ASN A 379 5.35 62.51 15.53
N GLN A 380 4.90 61.40 16.13
CA GLN A 380 5.00 61.12 17.57
C GLN A 380 6.20 60.21 17.86
N ILE A 381 7.40 60.73 17.59
CA ILE A 381 8.64 59.95 17.57
C ILE A 381 8.92 59.21 18.89
N GLN A 382 8.68 59.85 20.04
CA GLN A 382 8.94 59.21 21.34
C GLN A 382 8.05 57.97 21.56
N LYS A 383 6.75 58.08 21.25
CA LYS A 383 5.82 56.95 21.37
C LYS A 383 6.13 55.84 20.37
N ALA A 384 6.55 56.23 19.16
CA ALA A 384 7.01 55.27 18.17
C ALA A 384 8.20 54.46 18.68
N LEU A 385 9.21 55.12 19.27
CA LEU A 385 10.37 54.46 19.86
C LEU A 385 9.97 53.51 20.99
N ASP A 386 9.04 53.92 21.86
CA ASP A 386 8.60 53.10 22.99
C ASP A 386 7.85 51.83 22.53
N GLU A 387 7.03 51.93 21.48
CA GLU A 387 6.35 50.76 20.88
C GLU A 387 7.32 49.87 20.10
N LEU A 388 8.20 50.44 19.27
CA LEU A 388 9.18 49.67 18.51
C LEU A 388 10.16 48.92 19.43
N LYS A 389 10.53 49.48 20.59
CA LYS A 389 11.32 48.77 21.60
C LYS A 389 10.64 47.50 22.11
N LYS A 390 9.30 47.48 22.21
CA LYS A 390 8.53 46.28 22.57
C LYS A 390 8.58 45.21 21.47
N ALA A 391 8.76 45.63 20.21
CA ALA A 391 9.00 44.73 19.08
C ALA A 391 10.49 44.31 18.94
N CYS A 392 11.43 45.09 19.47
CA CYS A 392 12.87 44.84 19.35
C CYS A 392 13.33 43.66 20.21
N GLY A 393 13.84 42.62 19.54
CA GLY A 393 14.33 41.37 20.15
C GLY A 393 14.30 40.18 19.18
N ILE A 394 13.74 40.36 17.98
CA ILE A 394 13.38 39.28 17.07
C ILE A 394 14.05 39.50 15.71
N ARG A 395 15.04 38.66 15.39
CA ARG A 395 15.68 38.60 14.07
C ARG A 395 14.80 37.80 13.09
N ARG A 396 13.60 38.27 12.78
CA ARG A 396 12.73 37.64 11.77
C ARG A 396 12.13 38.70 10.86
N PRO A 397 11.95 38.43 9.55
CA PRO A 397 11.11 39.27 8.72
C PRO A 397 9.69 39.28 9.29
N PHE A 398 9.12 40.48 9.48
CA PHE A 398 7.79 40.74 10.06
C PHE A 398 6.68 40.36 9.06
N ARG A 399 6.49 39.06 8.83
CA ARG A 399 5.39 38.52 8.03
C ARG A 399 4.68 37.45 8.85
N ILE A 400 3.34 37.53 8.87
CA ILE A 400 2.50 36.48 9.45
C ILE A 400 2.68 35.23 8.59
N GLN A 401 3.23 34.17 9.18
CA GLN A 401 3.52 32.92 8.48
C GLN A 401 2.40 31.90 8.69
N TYR A 402 2.30 30.94 7.79
CA TYR A 402 1.54 29.73 8.00
C TYR A 402 2.39 28.72 8.78
N CYS A 403 1.77 27.92 9.65
CA CYS A 403 2.42 26.78 10.27
C CYS A 403 1.55 25.52 10.22
N CYS A 404 2.20 24.38 10.04
CA CYS A 404 1.54 23.08 10.11
C CYS A 404 1.34 22.68 11.58
N SER A 405 0.10 22.42 11.98
CA SER A 405 -0.22 21.96 13.34
C SER A 405 0.27 20.55 13.67
N ASN A 406 0.67 19.77 12.66
CA ASN A 406 1.16 18.41 12.85
C ASN A 406 2.69 18.35 13.01
N CYS A 407 3.47 18.96 12.11
CA CYS A 407 4.94 18.89 12.13
C CYS A 407 5.64 20.20 12.52
N GLY A 408 4.91 21.30 12.69
CA GLY A 408 5.49 22.60 13.03
C GLY A 408 6.16 23.35 11.88
N LEU A 409 6.17 22.80 10.64
CA LEU A 409 6.73 23.47 9.47
C LEU A 409 6.12 24.87 9.31
N ARG A 410 6.98 25.88 9.15
CA ARG A 410 6.59 27.26 8.82
C ARG A 410 6.72 27.51 7.32
N SER A 411 5.78 28.24 6.75
CA SER A 411 5.75 28.60 5.33
C SER A 411 5.23 30.02 5.14
N GLU A 412 5.74 30.73 4.13
CA GLU A 412 5.16 32.01 3.70
C GLU A 412 3.88 31.79 2.90
N ASP A 413 3.84 30.71 2.12
CA ASP A 413 2.69 30.35 1.30
C ASP A 413 1.82 29.30 2.00
N TRP A 414 0.51 29.40 1.74
CA TRP A 414 -0.45 28.39 2.18
C TRP A 414 -0.47 27.20 1.22
N SER A 415 -0.60 25.99 1.76
CA SER A 415 -0.89 24.78 1.01
C SER A 415 -2.00 23.98 1.69
N GLY A 416 -2.82 23.28 0.90
CA GLY A 416 -3.82 22.34 1.41
C GLY A 416 -3.21 21.06 2.00
N ARG A 417 -1.99 20.70 1.57
CA ARG A 417 -1.20 19.55 2.02
C ARG A 417 0.17 20.00 2.50
N CYS A 418 0.58 19.57 3.69
CA CYS A 418 1.89 19.91 4.22
C CYS A 418 3.00 19.21 3.42
N PRO A 419 3.99 19.92 2.85
CA PRO A 419 5.06 19.29 2.07
C PRO A 419 6.04 18.48 2.93
N GLN A 420 6.07 18.69 4.25
CA GLN A 420 6.97 17.95 5.14
C GLN A 420 6.33 16.67 5.70
N CYS A 421 5.10 16.74 6.23
CA CYS A 421 4.44 15.59 6.83
C CYS A 421 3.37 14.94 5.96
N MET A 422 3.10 15.50 4.78
CA MET A 422 2.13 15.01 3.80
C MET A 422 0.68 14.96 4.27
N GLU A 423 0.38 15.52 5.45
CA GLU A 423 -0.97 15.62 6.02
C GLU A 423 -1.74 16.83 5.49
N TRP A 424 -3.05 16.64 5.33
CA TRP A 424 -3.98 17.65 4.81
C TRP A 424 -4.66 18.44 5.93
N ASN A 425 -5.13 19.66 5.61
CA ASN A 425 -5.91 20.49 6.54
C ASN A 425 -5.20 20.77 7.88
N THR A 426 -3.87 20.85 7.85
CA THR A 426 -3.03 21.07 9.05
C THR A 426 -2.52 22.50 9.18
N TYR A 427 -2.51 23.29 8.10
CA TYR A 427 -2.00 24.65 8.15
C TYR A 427 -2.93 25.60 8.93
N ARG A 428 -2.30 26.50 9.68
CA ARG A 428 -2.93 27.64 10.37
C ARG A 428 -2.13 28.89 10.06
N LEU A 429 -2.80 30.05 9.99
CA LEU A 429 -2.12 31.34 9.89
C LEU A 429 -1.78 31.84 11.30
N ASP A 430 -0.50 32.15 11.56
CA ASP A 430 0.02 32.46 12.91
C ASP A 430 -0.29 33.90 13.37
N VAL A 431 -1.57 34.29 13.35
CA VAL A 431 -1.99 35.63 13.79
C VAL A 431 -1.85 35.81 15.30
N TYR A 432 -1.94 34.71 16.05
CA TYR A 432 -2.00 34.71 17.51
C TYR A 432 -0.67 34.33 18.19
N GLY A 433 0.41 34.12 17.43
CA GLY A 433 1.70 33.66 17.98
C GLY A 433 1.63 32.26 18.59
N THR A 434 0.75 31.40 18.06
CA THR A 434 0.45 30.06 18.59
C THR A 434 1.31 28.96 17.99
N CYS A 435 1.98 29.24 16.88
CA CYS A 435 2.91 28.28 16.29
C CYS A 435 4.15 28.17 17.19
N LYS A 436 4.23 27.07 17.96
CA LYS A 436 5.39 26.74 18.79
C LYS A 436 6.67 26.76 17.94
N ALA A 437 7.75 27.25 18.52
CA ALA A 437 9.08 27.31 17.88
C ALA A 437 9.71 25.92 17.79
#